data_AF-A0A147EYJ4-F1
#
_entry.id   AF-A0A147EYJ4-F1
#
_cell.length_a   1.000
_cell.length_b   1.000
_cell.length_c   1.000
_cell.angle_alpha   90.00
_cell.angle_beta   90.00
_cell.angle_gamma   90.00
#
_symmetry.space_group_name_H-M   'P 1'
#
loop_
_entity.id
_entity.type
_entity.pdbx_description
1 polymer ?
#
loop_
_entity_poly.entity_id
_entity_poly.type
_entity_poly.pdbx_seq_one_letter_code
_entity_poly.pdbx_strand_id
1 'polypeptide(L)'
;MNRYAAAGINGDALKGKRIIVITRDGKASREALEQIAQAAPLGVDITVRRANGAERISYPTTGGEVFIRSYRQGARGVSADILYLDDAVDALVRSTDAWTSLYASVATSQHAEVIRA
;
A
#
# COMPACT_ATOMS: atom_id res chain seq x y z
N MET A 1 -7.36 5.68 6.52
CA MET A 1 -6.13 5.40 7.29
C MET A 1 -5.87 6.41 8.41
N ASN A 2 -5.20 5.99 9.49
CA ASN A 2 -4.79 6.85 10.61
C ASN A 2 -3.27 7.15 10.56
N ARG A 3 -2.80 8.13 11.37
CA ARG A 3 -1.38 8.55 11.37
C ARG A 3 -0.39 7.44 11.77
N TYR A 4 -0.81 6.51 12.63
CA TYR A 4 0.07 5.45 13.13
C TYR A 4 0.29 4.37 12.07
N ALA A 5 -0.76 4.05 11.31
CA ALA A 5 -0.69 3.20 10.13
C ALA A 5 0.25 3.77 9.07
N ALA A 6 0.11 5.06 8.75
CA ALA A 6 0.99 5.75 7.82
C ALA A 6 2.46 5.72 8.27
N ALA A 7 2.73 5.89 9.57
CA ALA A 7 4.08 5.76 10.13
C ALA A 7 4.62 4.32 10.06
N GLY A 8 3.79 3.31 10.32
CA GLY A 8 4.14 1.90 10.17
C GLY A 8 4.53 1.55 8.73
N ILE A 9 3.71 1.96 7.77
CA ILE A 9 3.97 1.79 6.32
C ILE A 9 5.30 2.44 5.92
N ASN A 10 5.57 3.67 6.37
CA ASN A 10 6.86 4.33 6.15
C ASN A 10 8.01 3.51 6.74
N GLY A 11 7.85 3.00 7.96
CA GLY A 11 8.87 2.18 8.63
C GLY A 11 9.20 0.88 7.90
N ASP A 12 8.21 0.24 7.28
CA ASP A 12 8.43 -0.95 6.46
C ASP A 12 9.03 -0.62 5.09
N ALA A 13 8.60 0.46 4.43
CA ALA A 13 9.17 0.89 3.17
C ALA A 13 10.65 1.30 3.33
N LEU A 14 11.00 1.92 4.46
CA LEU A 14 12.39 2.24 4.81
C LEU A 14 13.27 1.00 5.04
N LYS A 15 12.68 -0.18 5.24
CA LYS A 15 13.43 -1.46 5.26
C LYS A 15 13.58 -2.07 3.86
N GLY A 16 13.18 -1.35 2.81
CA GLY A 16 13.24 -1.81 1.42
C GLY A 16 12.06 -2.69 1.01
N LYS A 17 11.02 -2.80 1.84
CA LYS A 17 9.85 -3.63 1.52
C LYS A 17 8.97 -2.98 0.46
N ARG A 18 8.30 -3.83 -0.32
CA ARG A 18 7.23 -3.43 -1.24
C ARG A 18 5.88 -3.64 -0.57
N ILE A 19 5.08 -2.59 -0.52
CA ILE A 19 3.80 -2.57 0.21
C ILE A 19 2.69 -2.22 -0.76
N ILE A 20 1.59 -2.97 -0.74
CA ILE A 20 0.36 -2.61 -1.43
C ILE A 20 -0.66 -2.19 -0.37
N VAL A 21 -1.14 -0.95 -0.47
CA VAL A 21 -2.23 -0.40 0.34
C VAL A 21 -3.50 -0.47 -0.48
N ILE A 22 -4.50 -1.21 -0.01
CA ILE A 22 -5.81 -1.33 -0.63
C ILE A 22 -6.83 -0.48 0.13
N THR A 23 -7.45 0.44 -0.58
CA THR A 23 -8.44 1.39 -0.06
C THR A 23 -9.84 1.14 -0.65
N ARG A 24 -10.84 1.83 -0.12
CA ARG A 24 -12.24 1.70 -0.56
C ARG A 24 -12.46 2.23 -1.99
N ASP A 25 -11.87 3.36 -2.33
CA ASP A 25 -12.11 4.04 -3.60
C ASP A 25 -10.96 4.98 -3.94
N GLY A 26 -11.04 5.63 -5.12
CA GLY A 26 -9.99 6.53 -5.58
C GLY A 26 -9.81 7.77 -4.71
N LYS A 27 -10.84 8.22 -3.97
CA LYS A 27 -10.70 9.33 -3.03
C LYS A 27 -9.89 8.88 -1.82
N ALA A 28 -10.23 7.72 -1.24
CA ALA A 28 -9.49 7.11 -0.15
C ALA A 28 -8.03 6.80 -0.54
N SER A 29 -7.76 6.37 -1.78
CA SER A 29 -6.39 6.21 -2.29
C SER A 29 -5.57 7.49 -2.26
N ARG A 30 -6.17 8.62 -2.67
CA ARG A 30 -5.49 9.92 -2.68
C ARG A 30 -5.22 10.42 -1.27
N GLU A 31 -6.19 10.27 -0.37
CA GLU A 31 -6.04 10.61 1.04
C GLU A 31 -4.96 9.76 1.70
N ALA A 32 -4.94 8.45 1.43
CA ALA A 32 -3.89 7.55 1.94
C ALA A 32 -2.50 7.92 1.42
N LEU A 33 -2.37 8.25 0.13
CA LEU A 33 -1.11 8.73 -0.45
C LEU A 33 -0.59 9.97 0.29
N GLU A 34 -1.46 10.95 0.49
CA GLU A 34 -1.10 12.19 1.17
C GLU A 34 -0.71 11.96 2.63
N GLN A 35 -1.45 11.11 3.34
CA GLN A 35 -1.14 10.75 4.72
C GLN A 35 0.20 10.03 4.85
N ILE A 36 0.52 9.07 3.97
CA ILE A 36 1.81 8.36 4.01
C ILE A 36 2.94 9.33 3.68
N ALA A 37 2.78 10.16 2.65
CA ALA A 37 3.79 11.13 2.26
C ALA A 37 4.05 12.16 3.36
N GLN A 38 3.01 12.65 4.04
CA GLN A 38 3.14 13.59 5.17
C GLN A 38 3.74 12.94 6.43
N ALA A 39 3.54 11.64 6.62
CA ALA A 39 4.10 10.88 7.74
C ALA A 39 5.54 10.41 7.52
N ALA A 40 6.13 10.69 6.34
CA ALA A 40 7.51 10.33 6.06
C ALA A 40 8.47 11.04 7.04
N PRO A 41 9.46 10.33 7.62
CA PRO A 41 10.41 10.95 8.53
C PRO A 41 11.21 12.08 7.87
N LEU A 42 11.57 13.10 8.65
CA LEU A 42 12.42 14.20 8.17
C LEU A 42 13.77 13.67 7.68
N GLY A 43 14.24 14.19 6.54
CA GLY A 43 15.51 13.79 5.93
C GLY A 43 15.45 12.51 5.09
N VAL A 44 14.28 11.88 4.94
CA VAL A 44 14.08 10.77 3.99
C VAL A 44 13.71 11.33 2.62
N ASP A 45 14.44 10.91 1.60
CA ASP A 45 14.08 11.20 0.21
C ASP A 45 12.95 10.27 -0.26
N ILE A 46 11.85 10.86 -0.73
CA ILE A 46 10.70 10.14 -1.28
C ILE A 46 10.28 10.73 -2.62
N THR A 47 9.93 9.85 -3.55
CA THR A 47 9.30 10.25 -4.81
C THR A 47 7.82 9.90 -4.78
N VAL A 48 6.96 10.91 -4.86
CA VAL A 48 5.50 10.73 -4.89
C VAL A 48 5.00 10.80 -6.34
N ARG A 49 4.33 9.74 -6.79
CA ARG A 49 3.69 9.67 -8.12
C ARG A 49 2.18 9.56 -7.98
N ARG A 50 1.46 10.53 -8.54
CA ARG A 50 -0.01 10.54 -8.65
C ARG A 50 -0.40 10.12 -10.07
N ALA A 51 -0.92 8.91 -10.24
CA ALA A 51 -1.22 8.38 -11.56
C ALA A 51 -2.60 7.69 -11.61
N ASN A 52 -3.68 8.44 -11.33
CA ASN A 52 -5.08 8.04 -11.51
C ASN A 52 -5.36 6.54 -11.26
N GLY A 53 -5.08 6.04 -10.04
CA GLY A 53 -5.24 4.62 -9.71
C GLY A 53 -3.95 3.79 -9.68
N ALA A 54 -2.82 4.41 -9.99
CA ALA A 54 -1.48 3.87 -9.82
C ALA A 54 -0.64 4.81 -8.94
N GLU A 55 -1.25 5.31 -7.87
CA GLU A 55 -0.57 6.10 -6.85
C GLU A 55 0.60 5.29 -6.26
N ARG A 56 1.78 5.93 -6.19
CA ARG A 56 2.99 5.29 -5.68
C ARG A 56 3.84 6.27 -4.87
N ILE A 57 4.46 5.76 -3.82
CA ILE A 57 5.59 6.41 -3.13
C ILE A 57 6.79 5.50 -3.27
N SER A 58 7.90 6.03 -3.76
CA SER A 58 9.18 5.32 -3.86
C SER A 58 10.17 5.90 -2.86
N TYR A 59 10.95 5.02 -2.23
CA TYR A 59 12.01 5.35 -1.27
C TYR A 59 13.35 4.97 -1.90
N PRO A 60 13.97 5.86 -2.72
CA PRO A 60 15.07 5.48 -3.61
C PRO A 60 16.29 4.96 -2.87
N THR A 61 16.57 5.49 -1.68
CA THR A 61 17.71 5.08 -0.84
C THR A 61 17.61 3.64 -0.38
N THR A 62 16.40 3.14 -0.11
CA THR A 62 16.17 1.81 0.48
C THR A 62 15.62 0.82 -0.55
N GLY A 63 15.16 1.31 -1.71
CA GLY A 63 14.46 0.53 -2.73
C GLY A 63 13.02 0.18 -2.37
N GLY A 64 12.50 0.72 -1.26
CA GLY A 64 11.12 0.49 -0.82
C GLY A 64 10.10 1.14 -1.74
N GLU A 65 8.94 0.50 -1.88
CA GLU A 65 7.84 1.02 -2.69
C GLU A 65 6.50 0.84 -1.98
N VAL A 66 5.66 1.86 -2.03
CA VAL A 66 4.28 1.81 -1.54
C VAL A 66 3.36 2.07 -2.72
N PHE A 67 2.56 1.07 -3.07
CA PHE A 67 1.54 1.13 -4.10
C PHE A 67 0.20 1.36 -3.42
N ILE A 68 -0.54 2.40 -3.79
CA ILE A 68 -1.88 2.63 -3.25
C ILE A 68 -2.90 2.41 -4.36
N ARG A 69 -3.90 1.54 -4.10
CA ARG A 69 -4.93 1.18 -5.06
C ARG A 69 -6.27 1.01 -4.37
N SER A 70 -7.36 1.26 -5.09
CA SER A 70 -8.69 0.89 -4.60
C SER A 70 -8.95 -0.61 -4.78
N TYR A 71 -9.81 -1.21 -3.97
CA TYR A 71 -10.15 -2.64 -4.07
C TYR A 71 -10.67 -3.04 -5.46
N ARG A 72 -11.32 -2.10 -6.18
CA ARG A 72 -11.84 -2.32 -7.54
C ARG A 72 -10.74 -2.44 -8.60
N GLN A 73 -9.57 -1.85 -8.37
CA GLN A 73 -8.43 -1.92 -9.28
C GLN A 73 -7.60 -3.19 -9.09
N GLY A 74 -7.72 -3.83 -7.91
CA GLY A 74 -6.93 -4.99 -7.54
C GLY A 74 -5.43 -4.67 -7.48
N ALA A 75 -4.59 -5.71 -7.58
CA ALA A 75 -3.13 -5.59 -7.54
C ALA A 75 -2.39 -6.40 -8.62
N ARG A 76 -3.06 -6.70 -9.73
CA ARG A 76 -2.45 -7.45 -10.83
C ARG A 76 -1.15 -6.80 -11.30
N GLY A 77 -0.12 -7.63 -11.53
CA GLY A 77 1.18 -7.20 -12.02
C GLY A 77 2.06 -6.49 -10.98
N VAL A 78 1.67 -6.50 -9.69
CA VAL A 78 2.49 -5.99 -8.59
C VAL A 78 2.80 -7.14 -7.64
N SER A 79 4.09 -7.32 -7.34
CA SER A 79 4.56 -8.17 -6.25
C SER A 79 4.89 -7.32 -5.04
N ALA A 80 4.53 -7.79 -3.86
CA ALA A 80 4.72 -7.10 -2.60
C ALA A 80 5.12 -8.06 -1.48
N ASP A 81 5.70 -7.49 -0.43
CA ASP A 81 5.97 -8.16 0.83
C ASP A 81 4.79 -7.98 1.80
N ILE A 82 4.12 -6.82 1.74
CA ILE A 82 3.04 -6.48 2.66
C ILE A 82 1.80 -6.07 1.86
N LEU A 83 0.65 -6.66 2.21
CA LEU A 83 -0.67 -6.20 1.80
C LEU A 83 -1.36 -5.54 2.99
N TYR A 84 -1.59 -4.24 2.89
CA TYR A 84 -2.27 -3.44 3.91
C TYR A 84 -3.70 -3.13 3.45
N LEU A 85 -4.70 -3.63 4.15
CA LEU A 85 -6.11 -3.32 3.90
C LEU A 85 -6.52 -2.16 4.81
N ASP A 86 -6.77 -1.00 4.21
CA ASP A 86 -7.25 0.18 4.94
C ASP A 86 -8.72 0.01 5.37
N ASP A 87 -9.10 0.76 6.39
CA ASP A 87 -10.31 0.59 7.20
C ASP A 87 -11.57 0.20 6.40
N ALA A 88 -12.22 -0.88 6.86
CA ALA A 88 -13.44 -1.50 6.32
C ALA A 88 -13.36 -2.04 4.88
N VAL A 89 -12.18 -2.11 4.27
CA VAL A 89 -12.02 -2.68 2.92
C VAL A 89 -11.98 -4.22 2.94
N ASP A 90 -11.60 -4.85 4.05
CA ASP A 90 -11.57 -6.31 4.18
C ASP A 90 -12.93 -6.95 3.86
N ALA A 91 -14.03 -6.37 4.35
CA ALA A 91 -15.39 -6.84 4.05
C ALA A 91 -15.74 -6.74 2.56
N LEU A 92 -15.30 -5.68 1.88
CA LEU A 92 -15.56 -5.45 0.46
C LEU A 92 -14.75 -6.43 -0.41
N VAL A 93 -13.49 -6.64 -0.06
CA VAL A 93 -12.59 -7.55 -0.78
C VAL A 93 -13.09 -9.00 -0.68
N ARG A 94 -13.54 -9.44 0.50
CA ARG A 94 -14.09 -10.79 0.73
C ARG A 94 -15.36 -11.09 -0.07
N SER A 95 -16.14 -10.05 -0.41
CA SER A 95 -17.38 -10.20 -1.18
C SER A 95 -17.15 -10.34 -2.69
N THR A 96 -15.88 -10.37 -3.13
CA THR A 96 -15.47 -10.37 -4.55
C THR A 96 -14.31 -11.33 -4.79
N ASP A 97 -14.06 -11.70 -6.05
CA ASP A 97 -12.84 -12.44 -6.46
C ASP A 97 -11.54 -11.61 -6.33
N ALA A 98 -11.61 -10.38 -5.82
CA ALA A 98 -10.45 -9.50 -5.66
C ALA A 98 -9.43 -10.09 -4.68
N TRP A 99 -9.87 -10.83 -3.66
CA TRP A 99 -8.98 -11.42 -2.65
C TRP A 99 -7.91 -12.32 -3.28
N THR A 100 -8.29 -13.22 -4.18
CA THR A 100 -7.35 -14.14 -4.85
C THR A 100 -6.28 -13.38 -5.61
N SER A 101 -6.66 -12.29 -6.29
CA SER A 101 -5.70 -11.45 -7.01
C SER A 101 -4.76 -10.69 -6.09
N LEU A 102 -5.23 -10.24 -4.91
CA LEU A 102 -4.41 -9.52 -3.94
C LEU A 102 -3.45 -10.47 -3.21
N TYR A 103 -3.94 -11.65 -2.84
CA TYR A 103 -3.13 -12.67 -2.18
C TYR A 103 -2.00 -13.16 -3.11
N ALA A 104 -2.27 -13.30 -4.41
CA ALA A 104 -1.25 -13.64 -5.39
C ALA A 104 -0.08 -12.63 -5.43
N SER A 105 -0.32 -11.36 -5.10
CA SER A 105 0.72 -10.33 -5.07
C SER A 105 1.75 -10.52 -3.95
N VAL A 106 1.37 -11.19 -2.85
CA VAL A 106 2.28 -11.47 -1.73
C VAL A 106 2.75 -12.92 -1.70
N ALA A 107 2.14 -13.81 -2.50
CA ALA A 107 2.36 -15.26 -2.44
C ALA A 107 3.82 -15.70 -2.69
N THR A 108 4.63 -14.89 -3.39
CA THR A 108 6.04 -15.22 -3.68
C THR A 108 7.02 -14.57 -2.71
N SER A 109 6.58 -13.74 -1.77
CA SER A 109 7.47 -13.11 -0.79
C SER A 109 7.74 -14.05 0.39
N GLN A 110 9.01 -14.13 0.80
CA GLN A 110 9.41 -14.83 2.03
C GLN A 110 9.03 -14.04 3.30
N HIS A 111 8.61 -12.79 3.14
CA HIS A 111 8.19 -11.88 4.21
C HIS A 111 6.73 -11.48 4.07
N ALA A 112 5.93 -12.31 3.39
CA ALA A 112 4.52 -12.06 3.11
C ALA A 112 3.74 -11.77 4.40
N GLU A 113 3.13 -10.59 4.47
CA GLU A 113 2.29 -10.17 5.59
C GLU A 113 0.99 -9.53 5.06
N VAL A 114 -0.14 -9.86 5.69
CA VAL A 114 -1.42 -9.18 5.43
C VAL A 114 -1.89 -8.49 6.70
N ILE A 115 -1.96 -7.16 6.64
CA ILE A 115 -2.39 -6.30 7.74
C ILE A 115 -3.82 -5.84 7.45
N ARG A 116 -4.70 -6.00 8.44
CA ARG A 116 -6.10 -5.54 8.40
C ARG A 116 -6.28 -4.48 9.47
N ALA A 117 -6.63 -3.26 9.07
CA ALA A 117 -6.79 -2.11 9.96
C ALA A 117 -8.25 -1.71 10.15
#